data_AF-A0A352Z2H1-F1
#
_entry.id   AF-A0A352Z2H1-F1
#
_cell.length_a   1.000
_cell.length_b   1.000
_cell.length_c   1.000
_cell.angle_alpha   90.00
_cell.angle_beta   90.00
_cell.angle_gamma   90.00
#
_symmetry.space_group_name_H-M   'P 1'
#
loop_
_entity.id
_entity.type
_entity.pdbx_description
1 polymer ?
#
loop_
_entity_poly.entity_id
_entity_poly.type
_entity_poly.pdbx_seq_one_letter_code
_entity_poly.pdbx_strand_id
1 'polypeptide(L)' 'MKRLALIILLLSMFLAMNAQKYMTRNGYIGFFSSTPLEDIKGDNNQVASVIDISTGEIVFQVLIKSFKFEKALME' A
#
# COMPACT_ATOMS: atom_id res chain seq x y z
N MET A 1 -22.39 13.37 38.54
CA MET A 1 -21.24 14.20 38.10
C MET A 1 -19.96 13.39 37.86
N LYS A 2 -19.49 12.57 38.80
CA LYS A 2 -18.26 11.75 38.61
C LYS A 2 -18.29 10.83 37.37
N ARG A 3 -19.43 10.21 37.06
CA ARG A 3 -19.61 9.37 35.86
C ARG A 3 -19.56 10.15 34.53
N LEU A 4 -20.13 11.36 34.51
CA LEU A 4 -20.08 12.26 33.34
C LEU A 4 -18.65 12.74 33.08
N ALA A 5 -17.93 13.13 34.14
CA ALA A 5 -16.52 13.50 34.03
C ALA A 5 -15.66 12.35 33.47
N LEU A 6 -15.95 11.11 33.88
CA LEU A 6 -15.25 9.91 33.41
C LEU A 6 -15.54 9.62 31.93
N ILE A 7 -16.78 9.82 31.48
CA ILE A 7 -17.18 9.70 30.07
C ILE A 7 -16.48 10.76 29.22
N ILE A 8 -16.48 12.02 29.66
CA ILE A 8 -15.82 13.14 28.95
C ILE A 8 -14.30 12.89 28.83
N LEU A 9 -13.67 12.39 29.91
CA LEU A 9 -12.26 12.01 29.91
C LEU A 9 -11.96 10.86 28.94
N LEU A 10 -12.87 9.90 28.80
CA LEU A 10 -12.72 8.80 27.85
C LEU A 10 -12.85 9.29 26.40
N LEU A 11 -13.81 10.19 26.14
CA LEU A 11 -14.06 10.79 24.82
C LEU A 11 -12.90 11.65 24.32
N SER A 12 -12.21 12.38 25.20
CA SER A 12 -11.07 13.22 24.80
C SER A 12 -9.85 12.40 24.35
N MET A 13 -9.70 11.15 24.81
CA MET A 13 -8.61 10.26 24.36
C MET A 13 -8.77 9.85 22.90
N PHE A 14 -10.00 9.73 22.38
CA PHE A 14 -10.24 9.37 20.98
C PHE A 14 -9.87 10.49 20.00
N LEU A 15 -9.93 11.75 20.42
CA LEU A 15 -9.59 12.91 19.58
C LEU A 15 -8.08 13.04 19.33
N ALA A 16 -7.24 12.36 20.11
CA ALA A 16 -5.79 12.40 19.96
C ALA A 16 -5.24 11.34 18.98
N MET A 17 -6.08 10.47 18.42
CA MET A 17 -5.64 9.44 17.48
C MET A 17 -5.29 10.07 16.13
N ASN A 18 -4.01 10.01 15.80
CA ASN A 18 -3.42 10.51 14.57
C ASN A 18 -2.91 9.30 13.77
N ALA A 19 -3.64 8.92 12.73
CA ALA A 19 -3.29 7.83 11.82
C ALA A 19 -3.07 8.37 10.40
N GLN A 20 -1.93 9.02 10.19
CA GLN A 20 -1.57 9.66 8.91
C GLN A 20 -0.88 8.71 7.94
N LYS A 21 -0.32 7.59 8.44
CA LYS A 21 0.36 6.59 7.61
C LYS A 21 -0.54 5.40 7.39
N TYR A 22 -0.80 5.09 6.12
CA TYR A 22 -1.56 3.92 5.69
C TYR A 22 -0.59 2.96 5.02
N MET A 23 -0.76 1.67 5.28
CA MET A 23 0.14 0.63 4.77
C MET A 23 -0.64 -0.50 4.12
N THR A 24 -0.05 -1.10 3.09
CA THR A 24 -0.54 -2.32 2.45
C THR A 24 0.61 -3.28 2.14
N ARG A 25 0.29 -4.57 2.01
CA ARG A 25 1.21 -5.64 1.56
C ARG A 25 0.66 -6.45 0.37
N ASN A 26 -0.54 -6.13 -0.07
CA ASN A 26 -1.21 -6.75 -1.22
C ASN A 26 -1.43 -5.73 -2.35
N GLY A 27 -0.49 -4.79 -2.51
CA GLY A 27 -0.50 -3.84 -3.61
C GLY A 27 -0.22 -4.51 -4.96
N TYR A 28 -0.68 -3.87 -6.03
CA TYR A 28 -0.46 -4.29 -7.41
C TYR A 28 0.49 -3.31 -8.12
N ILE A 29 1.52 -3.84 -8.77
CA ILE A 29 2.34 -3.13 -9.76
C ILE A 29 2.36 -3.99 -11.03
N GLY A 30 2.03 -3.37 -12.17
CA GLY A 30 2.14 -3.98 -13.48
C GLY A 30 2.95 -3.10 -14.43
N PHE A 31 3.66 -3.72 -15.36
CA PHE A 31 4.29 -3.02 -16.48
C PHE A 31 3.95 -3.70 -17.80
N PHE A 32 3.97 -2.89 -18.86
CA PHE A 32 3.69 -3.31 -20.22
C PHE A 32 4.70 -2.69 -21.17
N SER A 33 5.19 -3.48 -22.12
CA SER A 33 6.00 -3.05 -23.25
C SER A 33 5.59 -3.84 -24.48
N SER A 34 5.68 -3.23 -25.66
CA SER A 34 5.33 -3.88 -26.92
C SER A 34 6.52 -3.83 -27.88
N THR A 35 6.76 -4.94 -28.55
CA THR A 35 7.76 -5.08 -29.61
C THR A 35 7.09 -5.68 -30.85
N PRO A 36 7.68 -5.57 -32.05
CA PRO A 36 7.09 -6.19 -33.25
C PRO A 36 6.91 -7.70 -33.17
N LEU A 37 7.68 -8.38 -32.30
CA LEU A 37 7.64 -9.83 -32.11
C LEU A 37 6.62 -10.23 -31.05
N GLU A 38 6.57 -9.50 -29.93
CA GLU A 38 5.68 -9.82 -28.81
C GLU A 38 5.48 -8.66 -27.84
N ASP A 39 4.39 -8.77 -27.09
CA ASP A 39 4.14 -7.95 -25.91
C ASP A 39 4.78 -8.58 -24.66
N ILE A 40 5.31 -7.70 -23.81
CA ILE A 40 5.92 -8.05 -22.53
C ILE A 40 5.05 -7.44 -21.44
N LYS A 41 4.37 -8.29 -20.67
CA LYS A 41 3.54 -7.89 -19.54
C LYS A 41 3.99 -8.61 -18.27
N GLY A 42 4.28 -7.84 -17.23
CA GLY A 42 4.66 -8.36 -15.91
C GLY A 42 3.72 -7.81 -14.84
N ASP A 43 3.14 -8.70 -14.03
CA ASP A 43 2.20 -8.36 -12.95
C ASP A 43 2.74 -8.82 -11.59
N ASN A 44 2.66 -7.98 -10.56
CA ASN A 44 3.05 -8.31 -9.18
C ASN A 44 1.98 -7.84 -8.19
N ASN A 45 1.38 -8.79 -7.45
CA ASN A 45 0.32 -8.54 -6.44
C ASN A 45 0.84 -8.62 -4.99
N GLN A 46 2.16 -8.66 -4.81
CA GLN A 46 2.85 -8.78 -3.53
C GLN A 46 3.71 -7.55 -3.26
N VAL A 47 3.09 -6.38 -3.40
CA VAL A 47 3.76 -5.09 -3.21
C VAL A 47 3.43 -4.53 -1.83
N ALA A 48 4.47 -4.18 -1.08
CA ALA A 48 4.33 -3.41 0.14
C ALA A 48 4.34 -1.91 -0.20
N SER A 49 3.44 -1.13 0.39
CA SER A 49 3.41 0.31 0.19
C SER A 49 2.98 1.02 1.47
N VAL A 50 3.53 2.21 1.68
CA VAL A 50 3.16 3.15 2.73
C VAL A 50 2.86 4.50 2.10
N ILE A 51 1.72 5.08 2.42
CA ILE A 51 1.37 6.46 2.10
C ILE A 51 1.27 7.27 3.38
N ASP A 52 1.96 8.41 3.42
CA ASP A 52 1.81 9.42 4.46
C ASP A 52 0.85 10.51 3.96
N ILE A 53 -0.38 10.53 4.46
CA ILE A 53 -1.40 11.50 4.07
C ILE A 53 -1.05 12.92 4.54
N SER A 54 -0.18 13.07 5.55
CA SER A 54 0.24 14.40 6.02
C SER A 54 1.18 15.09 5.04
N THR A 55 2.03 14.34 4.34
CA THR A 55 3.00 14.87 3.36
C THR A 55 2.62 14.59 1.91
N GLY A 56 1.76 13.60 1.67
CA GLY A 56 1.48 13.05 0.34
C GLY A 56 2.56 12.08 -0.17
N GLU A 57 3.56 11.73 0.66
CA GLU A 57 4.65 10.84 0.26
C GLU A 57 4.17 9.39 0.14
N ILE A 58 4.61 8.70 -0.91
CA ILE A 58 4.33 7.29 -1.15
C ILE A 58 5.65 6.55 -1.34
N VAL A 59 5.84 5.50 -0.55
CA VAL A 59 6.98 4.58 -0.65
C VAL A 59 6.46 3.19 -0.90
N PHE A 60 7.00 2.50 -1.90
CA PHE A 60 6.67 1.11 -2.19
C PHE A 60 7.93 0.23 -2.26
N GLN A 61 7.76 -1.03 -1.91
CA GLN A 61 8.79 -2.07 -2.00
C GLN A 61 8.22 -3.24 -2.80
N VAL A 62 8.96 -3.64 -3.83
CA VAL A 62 8.59 -4.72 -4.75
C VAL A 62 9.75 -5.68 -4.91
N LEU A 63 9.47 -6.99 -4.84
CA LEU A 63 10.46 -8.03 -5.18
C LEU A 63 10.43 -8.24 -6.69
N ILE A 64 11.53 -7.93 -7.39
CA ILE A 64 11.62 -8.05 -8.86
C ILE A 64 11.38 -9.50 -9.32
N LYS A 65 11.80 -10.50 -8.55
CA LYS A 65 11.56 -11.92 -8.87
C LYS A 65 10.11 -12.37 -8.68
N SER A 66 9.23 -11.52 -8.17
CA SER A 66 7.81 -11.85 -7.95
C SER A 66 6.90 -11.36 -9.08
N PHE A 67 7.45 -10.76 -10.14
CA PHE A 67 6.67 -10.48 -11.33
C PHE A 67 6.30 -11.79 -12.02
N LYS A 68 5.02 -11.93 -12.36
CA LYS A 68 4.50 -13.02 -13.16
C LYS A 68 4.33 -12.53 -14.59
N PHE A 69 4.88 -13.28 -15.52
CA PHE A 69 4.76 -13.00 -16.96
C PHE A 69 3.82 -14.01 -17.61
N GLU A 70 3.26 -13.63 -18.76
CA GLU A 70 2.37 -14.51 -19.51
C GLU A 70 3.10 -15.78 -20.01
N LYS A 71 4.39 -15.63 -20.36
CA LYS A 71 5.25 -16.76 -20.78
C LYS A 71 6.31 -17.00 -19.71
N ALA A 72 6.44 -18.25 -19.28
CA ALA A 72 7.41 -18.66 -18.24
C ALA A 72 8.88 -18.44 -18.63
N LEU A 73 9.20 -18.30 -19.92
CA LEU A 73 10.56 -18.07 -20.42
C LEU A 73 11.00 -16.58 -20.34
N MET A 74 10.11 -15.67 -19.93
CA MET A 74 10.43 -14.25 -19.73
C MET A 74 11.09 -13.97 -18.36
N GLU A 75 11.06 -14.95 -17.45
CA GLU A 75 11.60 -14.89 -16.09
C GLU A 75 13.08 -15.32 -15.99
#